data_AF-A0A8T5SNZ2-F1
#
_entry.id   AF-A0A8T5SNZ2-F1
#
_cell.length_a   1.000
_cell.length_b   1.000
_cell.length_c   1.000
_cell.angle_alpha   90.00
_cell.angle_beta   90.00
_cell.angle_gamma   90.00
#
_symmetry.space_group_name_H-M   'P 1'
#
loop_
_entity.id
_entity.type
_entity.pdbx_description
1 polymer ?
#
loop_
_entity_poly.entity_id
_entity_poly.type
_entity_poly.pdbx_seq_one_letter_code
_entity_poly.pdbx_strand_id
1 'polypeptide(L)'
;MKKVVIPCSGIGKAFGAVAREATYLLADAEYSDTFRTICLPLLMTDDEESKQIVLESDVYTIDGCPKKCASVLVRHAGGNPVMEIMTPKVLANNKEHKPETVLDIGDGGRHLADDIMRIILNHGGIE
;
A
#
# COMPACT_ATOMS: atom_id res chain seq x y z
N MET A 1 -10.72 6.39 14.19
CA MET A 1 -9.74 5.29 14.16
C MET A 1 -8.81 5.50 12.98
N LYS A 2 -7.52 5.16 13.07
CA LYS A 2 -6.59 5.31 11.95
C LYS A 2 -7.00 4.41 10.78
N LYS A 3 -6.91 4.93 9.56
CA LYS A 3 -7.08 4.16 8.33
C LYS A 3 -5.91 3.19 8.17
N VAL A 4 -6.13 2.05 7.54
CA VAL A 4 -5.10 1.02 7.35
C VAL A 4 -4.62 1.05 5.91
N VAL A 5 -3.31 1.11 5.69
CA VAL A 5 -2.70 0.96 4.37
C VAL A 5 -1.73 -0.22 4.38
N ILE A 6 -1.92 -1.18 3.47
CA ILE A 6 -1.14 -2.42 3.43
C ILE A 6 -0.46 -2.58 2.07
N PRO A 7 0.88 -2.59 2.02
CA PRO A 7 1.61 -2.88 0.80
C PRO A 7 1.69 -4.39 0.57
N CYS A 8 1.89 -4.81 -0.68
CA CYS A 8 2.22 -6.19 -0.99
C CYS A 8 3.61 -6.58 -0.45
N SER A 9 3.92 -7.89 -0.45
CA SER A 9 5.22 -8.39 0.06
C SER A 9 6.44 -7.85 -0.70
N GLY A 10 6.24 -7.43 -1.96
CA GLY A 10 7.24 -6.78 -2.80
C GLY A 10 8.50 -7.60 -3.12
N ILE A 11 8.51 -8.91 -2.82
CA ILE A 11 9.70 -9.77 -2.92
C ILE A 11 10.28 -9.72 -4.34
N GLY A 12 11.46 -9.12 -4.46
CA GLY A 12 12.24 -9.04 -5.69
C GLY A 12 11.66 -8.16 -6.80
N LYS A 13 10.78 -7.19 -6.49
CA LYS A 13 10.10 -6.36 -7.51
C LYS A 13 10.15 -4.86 -7.18
N ALA A 14 10.62 -4.05 -8.14
CA ALA A 14 10.67 -2.59 -8.01
C ALA A 14 9.30 -1.97 -7.67
N PHE A 15 8.22 -2.40 -8.32
CA PHE A 15 6.86 -1.93 -7.97
C PHE A 15 6.41 -2.33 -6.56
N GLY A 16 6.96 -3.43 -6.02
CA GLY A 16 6.75 -3.81 -4.63
C GLY A 16 7.48 -2.90 -3.66
N ALA A 17 8.70 -2.49 -4.01
CA ALA A 17 9.46 -1.50 -3.25
C ALA A 17 8.75 -0.14 -3.24
N VAL A 18 8.25 0.32 -4.41
CA VAL A 18 7.42 1.54 -4.50
C VAL A 18 6.14 1.43 -3.65
N ALA A 19 5.47 0.27 -3.66
CA ALA A 19 4.29 0.07 -2.81
C ALA A 19 4.61 0.23 -1.31
N ARG A 20 5.75 -0.31 -0.87
CA ARG A 20 6.22 -0.19 0.52
C ARG A 20 6.61 1.25 0.86
N GLU A 21 7.24 1.98 -0.07
CA GLU A 21 7.59 3.38 0.10
C GLU A 21 6.33 4.25 0.28
N ALA A 22 5.32 4.06 -0.56
CA ALA A 22 4.05 4.77 -0.44
C ALA A 22 3.34 4.48 0.90
N THR A 23 3.39 3.24 1.38
CA THR A 23 2.91 2.89 2.73
C THR A 23 3.72 3.60 3.82
N TYR A 24 5.05 3.65 3.70
CA TYR A 24 5.91 4.31 4.69
C TYR A 24 5.56 5.80 4.82
N LEU A 25 5.42 6.51 3.70
CA LEU A 25 5.00 7.92 3.67
C LEU A 25 3.67 8.15 4.43
N LEU A 26 2.71 7.25 4.25
CA LEU A 26 1.40 7.35 4.89
C LEU A 26 1.43 6.95 6.37
N ALA A 27 2.01 5.80 6.72
CA ALA A 27 1.82 5.18 8.03
C ALA A 27 2.91 5.54 9.06
N ASP A 28 4.14 5.81 8.59
CA ASP A 28 5.31 5.94 9.46
C ASP A 28 6.03 7.30 9.30
N ALA A 29 5.59 8.15 8.36
CA ALA A 29 6.12 9.49 8.14
C ALA A 29 5.03 10.57 8.21
N GLU A 30 4.66 11.17 7.07
CA GLU A 30 3.88 12.41 6.97
C GLU A 30 2.46 12.31 7.56
N TYR A 31 1.81 11.14 7.43
CA TYR A 31 0.40 10.98 7.79
C TYR A 31 0.18 9.94 8.90
N SER A 32 1.22 9.68 9.70
CA SER A 32 1.22 8.65 10.75
C SER A 32 0.14 8.84 11.81
N ASP A 33 -0.38 10.06 12.02
CA ASP A 33 -1.53 10.31 12.90
C ASP A 33 -2.87 9.84 12.31
N THR A 34 -2.95 9.71 10.99
CA THR A 34 -4.18 9.35 10.26
C THR A 34 -4.16 7.91 9.75
N PHE A 35 -2.99 7.41 9.35
CA PHE A 35 -2.82 6.07 8.81
C PHE A 35 -1.96 5.19 9.72
N ARG A 36 -2.14 3.89 9.57
CA ARG A 36 -1.27 2.84 10.12
C ARG A 36 -1.09 1.75 9.08
N THR A 37 -0.07 0.91 9.27
CA THR A 37 0.13 -0.31 8.47
C THR A 37 -0.01 -1.56 9.34
N ILE A 38 -0.21 -2.70 8.71
CA ILE A 38 -0.19 -4.03 9.34
C ILE A 38 0.83 -4.89 8.62
N CYS A 39 1.56 -5.68 9.40
CA CYS A 39 2.51 -6.63 8.85
C CYS A 39 1.76 -7.72 8.06
N LEU A 40 1.94 -7.74 6.74
CA LEU A 40 1.24 -8.66 5.83
C LEU A 40 1.37 -10.15 6.24
N PRO A 41 2.55 -10.64 6.72
CA PRO A 41 2.66 -11.97 7.31
C PRO A 41 1.73 -12.29 8.49
N LEU A 42 1.33 -11.31 9.30
CA LEU A 42 0.39 -11.57 10.40
C LEU A 42 -1.00 -11.94 9.88
N LEU A 43 -1.43 -11.32 8.76
CA LEU A 43 -2.66 -11.71 8.08
C LEU A 43 -2.55 -13.08 7.40
N MET A 44 -1.35 -13.52 7.02
CA MET A 44 -1.11 -14.89 6.51
C MET A 44 -1.26 -15.96 7.59
N THR A 45 -0.92 -15.63 8.83
CA THR A 45 -0.95 -16.58 9.96
C THR A 45 -2.26 -16.50 10.76
N ASP A 46 -3.29 -15.85 10.22
CA ASP A 46 -4.57 -15.62 10.89
C ASP A 46 -4.43 -14.95 12.27
N ASP A 47 -3.49 -14.04 12.43
CA ASP A 47 -3.33 -13.30 13.68
C ASP A 47 -4.60 -12.50 14.02
N GLU A 48 -5.22 -12.83 15.16
CA GLU A 48 -6.55 -12.34 15.53
C GLU A 48 -6.60 -10.82 15.70
N GLU A 49 -5.55 -10.22 16.30
CA GLU A 49 -5.48 -8.76 16.48
C GLU A 49 -5.41 -8.05 15.13
N SER A 50 -4.52 -8.52 14.23
CA SER A 50 -4.38 -7.98 12.88
C SER A 50 -5.67 -8.11 12.07
N LYS A 51 -6.37 -9.25 12.19
CA LYS A 51 -7.67 -9.47 11.53
C LYS A 51 -8.74 -8.53 12.05
N GLN A 52 -8.84 -8.37 13.37
CA GLN A 52 -9.81 -7.46 13.96
C GLN A 52 -9.60 -6.01 13.48
N ILE A 53 -8.34 -5.56 13.43
CA ILE A 53 -8.00 -4.25 12.89
C ILE A 53 -8.49 -4.09 11.44
N VAL A 54 -8.28 -5.10 10.59
CA VAL A 54 -8.73 -5.09 9.19
C VAL A 54 -10.26 -5.02 9.08
N LEU A 55 -10.98 -5.73 9.95
CA LEU A 55 -12.44 -5.78 9.94
C LEU A 55 -13.09 -4.48 10.41
N GLU A 56 -12.44 -3.74 11.31
CA GLU A 56 -13.00 -2.53 11.90
C GLU A 56 -12.61 -1.24 11.16
N SER A 57 -11.55 -1.27 10.33
CA SER A 57 -10.95 -0.07 9.73
C SER A 57 -11.20 0.04 8.23
N ASP A 58 -11.16 1.27 7.69
CA ASP A 58 -11.01 1.47 6.24
C ASP A 58 -9.63 0.98 5.78
N VAL A 59 -9.61 0.00 4.87
CA VAL A 59 -8.36 -0.62 4.40
C VAL A 59 -8.05 -0.25 2.95
N TYR A 60 -6.86 0.29 2.73
CA TYR A 60 -6.27 0.58 1.44
C TYR A 60 -5.18 -0.45 1.14
N THR A 61 -5.14 -1.00 -0.07
CA THR A 61 -4.09 -1.95 -0.47
C THR A 61 -3.26 -1.42 -1.62
N ILE A 62 -1.95 -1.65 -1.58
CA ILE A 62 -1.03 -1.23 -2.65
C ILE A 62 -0.30 -2.46 -3.18
N ASP A 63 -0.66 -2.89 -4.39
CA ASP A 63 -0.16 -4.09 -5.02
C ASP A 63 0.75 -3.81 -6.22
N GLY A 64 2.01 -4.25 -6.11
CA GLY A 64 3.01 -4.08 -7.16
C GLY A 64 2.92 -5.06 -8.33
N CYS A 65 2.07 -6.10 -8.26
CA CYS A 65 1.94 -7.08 -9.34
C CYS A 65 0.58 -7.82 -9.35
N PRO A 66 0.22 -8.52 -10.45
CA PRO A 66 -1.09 -9.17 -10.57
C PRO A 66 -1.41 -10.26 -9.54
N LYS A 67 -0.42 -10.73 -8.76
CA LYS A 67 -0.66 -11.66 -7.63
C LYS A 67 -1.47 -11.02 -6.50
N LYS A 68 -1.46 -9.68 -6.39
CA LYS A 68 -2.23 -8.90 -5.44
C LYS A 68 -2.17 -9.38 -3.98
N CYS A 69 -0.96 -9.64 -3.48
CA CYS A 69 -0.78 -10.27 -2.17
C CYS A 69 -1.47 -9.48 -1.03
N ALA A 70 -1.46 -8.14 -1.07
CA ALA A 70 -2.13 -7.34 -0.05
C ALA A 70 -3.64 -7.51 -0.13
N SER A 71 -4.22 -7.28 -1.32
CA SER A 71 -5.66 -7.35 -1.50
C SER A 71 -6.23 -8.76 -1.30
N VAL A 72 -5.47 -9.81 -1.65
CA VAL A 72 -5.85 -11.21 -1.38
C VAL A 72 -5.91 -11.47 0.12
N LEU A 73 -4.92 -11.02 0.89
CA LEU A 73 -4.86 -11.30 2.32
C LEU A 73 -5.84 -10.48 3.15
N VAL A 74 -6.12 -9.24 2.75
CA VAL A 74 -7.20 -8.45 3.36
C VAL A 74 -8.54 -9.16 3.19
N ARG A 75 -8.83 -9.67 1.99
CA ARG A 75 -10.05 -10.46 1.74
C ARG A 75 -10.07 -11.79 2.50
N HIS A 76 -8.93 -12.46 2.60
CA HIS A 76 -8.80 -13.69 3.37
C HIS A 76 -9.10 -13.47 4.86
N ALA A 77 -8.66 -12.34 5.42
CA ALA A 77 -8.97 -11.89 6.77
C ALA A 77 -10.44 -11.48 6.97
N GLY A 78 -11.27 -11.51 5.92
CA GLY A 78 -12.68 -11.10 5.96
C GLY A 78 -12.92 -9.62 5.71
N GLY A 79 -11.86 -8.82 5.51
CA GLY A 79 -11.97 -7.40 5.17
C GLY A 79 -12.31 -7.17 3.70
N ASN A 80 -12.75 -5.95 3.39
CA ASN A 80 -12.94 -5.49 2.02
C ASN A 80 -12.19 -4.16 1.82
N PRO A 81 -11.15 -4.10 0.97
CA PRO A 81 -10.44 -2.86 0.74
C PRO A 81 -11.39 -1.78 0.21
N VAL A 82 -11.37 -0.59 0.83
CA VAL A 82 -12.10 0.58 0.32
C VAL A 82 -11.47 1.10 -0.97
N MET A 83 -10.19 0.79 -1.20
CA MET A 83 -9.49 1.05 -2.44
C MET A 83 -8.35 0.03 -2.66
N GLU A 84 -8.29 -0.53 -3.88
CA GLU A 84 -7.19 -1.39 -4.33
C GLU A 84 -6.31 -0.64 -5.36
N ILE A 85 -5.09 -0.29 -4.98
CA ILE A 85 -4.12 0.36 -5.86
C ILE A 85 -3.25 -0.70 -6.52
N MET A 86 -3.07 -0.58 -7.84
CA MET A 86 -2.06 -1.32 -8.59
C MET A 86 -0.95 -0.37 -9.02
N THR A 87 0.24 -0.49 -8.43
CA THR A 87 1.40 0.38 -8.75
C THR A 87 1.67 0.50 -10.26
N PRO A 88 1.61 -0.58 -11.08
CA PRO A 88 1.81 -0.44 -12.53
C PRO A 88 0.73 0.38 -13.24
N LYS A 89 -0.50 0.42 -12.71
CA LYS A 89 -1.58 1.24 -13.28
C LYS A 89 -1.37 2.73 -12.99
N VAL A 90 -0.81 3.06 -11.83
CA VAL A 90 -0.45 4.45 -11.51
C VAL A 90 0.68 4.92 -12.43
N LEU A 91 1.72 4.10 -12.63
CA LEU A 91 2.79 4.39 -13.58
C LEU A 91 2.26 4.60 -15.01
N ALA A 92 1.25 3.83 -15.44
CA ALA A 92 0.69 3.96 -16.78
C ALA A 92 0.11 5.38 -17.04
N ASN A 93 -0.34 6.06 -15.98
CA ASN A 93 -0.83 7.44 -16.02
C ASN A 93 0.29 8.48 -15.83
N ASN A 94 1.40 8.10 -15.19
CA ASN A 94 2.53 8.98 -14.85
C ASN A 94 3.86 8.36 -15.33
N LYS A 95 4.02 8.20 -16.65
CA LYS A 95 5.11 7.40 -17.24
C LYS A 95 6.53 7.87 -16.89
N GLU A 96 6.70 9.16 -16.58
CA GLU A 96 7.97 9.76 -16.18
C GLU A 96 8.43 9.26 -14.79
N HIS A 97 7.50 8.77 -13.96
CA HIS A 97 7.80 8.29 -12.60
C HIS A 97 8.16 6.80 -12.60
N LYS A 98 9.01 6.39 -13.54
CA LYS A 98 9.42 4.99 -13.65
C LYS A 98 10.45 4.66 -12.57
N PRO A 99 10.25 3.61 -11.75
CA PRO A 99 11.26 3.18 -10.80
C PRO A 99 12.45 2.53 -11.50
N GLU A 100 13.63 2.68 -10.91
CA GLU A 100 14.86 2.10 -11.46
C GLU A 100 14.96 0.60 -11.18
N THR A 101 15.34 0.25 -9.95
CA THR A 101 15.57 -1.14 -9.55
C THR A 101 14.80 -1.48 -8.28
N VAL A 102 14.89 -2.74 -7.85
CA VAL A 102 14.33 -3.17 -6.55
C VAL A 102 15.18 -2.73 -5.36
N LEU A 103 16.49 -2.53 -5.57
CA LEU A 103 17.43 -2.14 -4.50
C LEU A 103 17.42 -0.63 -4.26
N ASP A 104 17.28 0.13 -5.35
CA ASP A 104 17.08 1.57 -5.34
C ASP A 104 16.00 1.89 -6.39
N ILE A 105 14.88 2.45 -5.93
CA ILE A 105 13.76 2.80 -6.78
C ILE A 105 13.99 4.12 -7.55
N GLY A 106 15.04 4.87 -7.23
CA GLY A 106 15.38 6.15 -7.86
C GLY A 106 14.34 7.25 -7.63
N ASP A 107 14.59 8.43 -8.19
CA ASP A 107 13.66 9.57 -8.07
C ASP A 107 12.32 9.27 -8.73
N GLY A 108 12.32 8.60 -9.88
CA GLY A 108 11.09 8.19 -10.55
C GLY A 108 10.24 7.28 -9.67
N GLY A 109 10.85 6.34 -8.94
CA GLY A 109 10.14 5.47 -8.01
C GLY A 109 9.62 6.19 -6.78
N ARG A 110 10.35 7.18 -6.25
CA ARG A 110 9.89 8.05 -5.15
C ARG A 110 8.69 8.89 -5.58
N HIS A 111 8.74 9.55 -6.73
CA HIS A 111 7.60 10.28 -7.26
C HIS A 111 6.38 9.38 -7.53
N LEU A 112 6.60 8.12 -7.95
CA LEU A 112 5.51 7.17 -8.09
C LEU A 112 4.88 6.78 -6.75
N ALA A 113 5.68 6.71 -5.68
CA ALA A 113 5.17 6.51 -4.32
C ALA A 113 4.33 7.72 -3.87
N ASP A 114 4.81 8.95 -4.14
CA ASP A 114 4.07 10.19 -3.87
C ASP A 114 2.74 10.24 -4.62
N ASP A 115 2.70 9.82 -5.89
CA ASP A 115 1.46 9.73 -6.66
C ASP A 115 0.44 8.80 -5.99
N ILE A 116 0.90 7.63 -5.54
CA ILE A 116 0.04 6.66 -4.84
C ILE A 116 -0.48 7.24 -3.52
N MET A 117 0.40 7.88 -2.75
CA MET A 117 0.03 8.57 -1.52
C MET A 117 -1.06 9.61 -1.79
N ARG A 118 -0.86 10.50 -2.77
CA ARG A 118 -1.85 11.53 -3.14
C ARG A 118 -3.18 10.93 -3.57
N ILE A 119 -3.19 9.83 -4.32
CA ILE A 119 -4.42 9.12 -4.69
C ILE A 119 -5.18 8.66 -3.44
N ILE A 120 -4.48 8.09 -2.46
CA ILE A 120 -5.09 7.61 -1.21
C ILE A 120 -5.62 8.77 -0.36
N LEU A 121 -4.86 9.87 -0.23
CA LEU A 121 -5.27 11.06 0.51
C LEU A 121 -6.52 11.70 -0.11
N ASN A 122 -6.53 11.88 -1.43
CA ASN A 122 -7.67 12.44 -2.17
C ASN A 122 -8.93 11.58 -2.01
N HIS A 123 -8.80 10.26 -2.10
CA HIS A 123 -9.93 9.36 -1.83
C HIS A 123 -10.40 9.44 -0.38
N GLY A 124 -9.46 9.59 0.55
CA GLY A 124 -9.72 9.69 1.97
C GLY A 124 -10.31 11.03 2.42
N GLY A 125 -10.41 12.03 1.53
CA GLY A 125 -10.82 13.39 1.87
C GLY A 125 -9.84 14.12 2.79
N ILE A 126 -8.54 13.83 2.67
CA ILE A 126 -7.46 14.44 3.45
C ILE A 126 -6.72 15.38 2.51
N GLU A 127 -6.75 16.68 2.80
CA GLU A 127 -6.03 17.74 2.05
C GLU A 127 -4.57 17.85 2.46
#